data_AF-A0A133URT2-F1
#
_entry.id   AF-A0A133URT2-F1
#
_cell.length_a   1.000
_cell.length_b   1.000
_cell.length_c   1.000
_cell.angle_alpha   90.00
_cell.angle_beta   90.00
_cell.angle_gamma   90.00
#
_symmetry.space_group_name_H-M   'P 1'
#
loop_
_entity.id
_entity.type
_entity.pdbx_description
1 polymer ?
#
loop_
_entity_poly.entity_id
_entity_poly.type
_entity_poly.pdbx_seq_one_letter_code
_entity_poly.pdbx_strand_id
1 'polypeptide(L)'
;MADEDVLVSDEIRKDDQTVVRVQVKEFKGSYYFDIREWKDKGSYKGPTKKGVNIPLDRAFNIADVVSDVLEKAYEKMDEHVKEAQEEEMKKDLGSLKKKYGSHT
;
A
#
# COMPACT_ATOMS: atom_id res chain seq x y z
N MET A 1 -21.08 18.73 7.57
CA MET A 1 -20.68 18.49 8.97
C MET A 1 -19.65 17.36 9.05
N ALA A 2 -18.59 17.36 8.22
CA ALA A 2 -17.65 16.23 8.17
C ALA A 2 -16.21 16.58 8.54
N ASP A 3 -15.85 17.86 8.58
CA ASP A 3 -14.47 18.31 8.79
C ASP A 3 -14.28 19.15 10.06
N GLU A 4 -15.35 19.46 10.82
CA GLU A 4 -15.23 20.22 12.09
C GLU A 4 -14.43 19.45 13.16
N ASP A 5 -14.43 18.13 13.05
CA ASP A 5 -13.78 17.21 13.99
C ASP A 5 -12.34 16.86 13.57
N VAL A 6 -11.85 17.34 12.42
CA VAL A 6 -10.52 17.00 11.89
C VAL A 6 -9.50 18.05 12.34
N LEU A 7 -8.45 17.61 13.03
CA LEU A 7 -7.42 18.48 13.60
C LEU A 7 -6.26 18.71 12.64
N VAL A 8 -5.82 17.62 11.98
CA VAL A 8 -4.78 17.65 10.96
C VAL A 8 -5.09 16.56 9.95
N SER A 9 -4.84 16.83 8.68
CA SER A 9 -4.97 15.85 7.61
C SER A 9 -3.96 16.11 6.51
N ASP A 10 -3.55 15.02 5.86
CA ASP A 10 -2.83 15.02 4.61
C ASP A 10 -3.37 13.88 3.73
N GLU A 11 -3.06 13.89 2.44
CA GLU A 11 -3.59 12.91 1.50
C GLU A 11 -2.61 12.49 0.40
N ILE A 12 -2.69 11.22 0.03
CA ILE A 12 -1.90 10.61 -1.03
C ILE A 12 -2.85 10.20 -2.15
N ARG A 13 -2.54 10.60 -3.39
CA ARG A 13 -3.31 10.19 -4.56
C ARG A 13 -3.10 8.70 -4.85
N LYS A 14 -4.19 7.94 -4.87
CA LYS A 14 -4.15 6.50 -5.17
C LYS A 14 -4.38 6.21 -6.64
N ASP A 15 -5.41 6.83 -7.22
CA ASP A 15 -5.77 6.75 -8.64
C ASP A 15 -6.54 8.02 -9.02
N ASP A 16 -7.06 8.13 -10.26
CA ASP A 16 -7.76 9.32 -10.75
C ASP A 16 -9.07 9.67 -10.03
N GLN A 17 -9.59 8.79 -9.17
CA GLN A 17 -10.90 8.93 -8.52
C GLN A 17 -10.87 8.74 -7.00
N THR A 18 -9.74 8.30 -6.45
CA THR A 18 -9.58 8.06 -5.02
C THR A 18 -8.28 8.60 -4.45
N VAL A 19 -8.34 9.02 -3.18
CA VAL A 19 -7.20 9.43 -2.37
C VAL A 19 -7.19 8.62 -1.08
N VAL A 20 -6.02 8.38 -0.51
CA VAL A 20 -5.88 7.90 0.87
C VAL A 20 -5.64 9.13 1.73
N ARG A 21 -6.57 9.43 2.63
CA ARG A 21 -6.43 10.51 3.60
C ARG A 21 -5.92 9.95 4.92
N VAL A 22 -4.90 10.59 5.46
CA VAL A 22 -4.32 10.32 6.78
C VAL A 22 -4.63 11.51 7.66
N GLN A 23 -5.36 11.30 8.75
CA GLN A 23 -5.89 12.40 9.55
C GLN A 23 -5.94 12.07 11.03
N VAL A 24 -5.83 13.10 11.86
CA VAL A 24 -6.20 13.04 13.27
C VAL A 24 -7.55 13.72 13.45
N LYS A 25 -8.48 13.02 14.08
CA LYS A 25 -9.83 13.51 14.36
C LYS A 25 -10.20 13.38 15.83
N GLU A 26 -11.06 14.26 16.29
CA GLU A 26 -11.70 14.23 17.61
C GLU A 26 -13.10 13.61 17.46
N PHE A 27 -13.48 12.75 18.37
CA PHE A 27 -14.85 12.27 18.45
C PHE A 27 -15.22 12.00 19.91
N LYS A 28 -16.17 12.77 20.43
CA LYS A 28 -16.71 12.66 21.81
C LYS A 28 -15.62 12.72 22.89
N GLY A 29 -14.73 13.68 22.79
CA GLY A 29 -13.58 13.92 23.67
C GLY A 29 -12.39 12.98 23.45
N SER A 30 -12.42 12.11 22.43
CA SER A 30 -11.38 11.13 22.15
C SER A 30 -10.69 11.40 20.81
N TYR A 31 -9.37 11.25 20.76
CA TYR A 31 -8.58 11.50 19.55
C TYR A 31 -8.23 10.21 18.84
N TYR A 32 -8.30 10.23 17.53
CA TYR A 32 -8.02 9.08 16.68
C TYR A 32 -7.18 9.42 15.47
N PHE A 33 -6.26 8.52 15.13
CA PHE A 33 -5.52 8.49 13.88
C PHE A 33 -6.29 7.61 12.86
N ASP A 34 -6.84 8.24 11.83
CA ASP A 34 -7.63 7.59 10.78
C ASP A 34 -6.82 7.60 9.47
N ILE A 35 -6.62 6.41 8.90
CA ILE A 35 -6.09 6.22 7.54
C ILE A 35 -7.20 5.60 6.70
N ARG A 36 -7.69 6.31 5.69
CA ARG A 36 -8.90 5.89 4.96
C ARG A 36 -8.86 6.27 3.49
N GLU A 37 -9.41 5.41 2.65
CA GLU A 37 -9.67 5.71 1.24
C GLU A 37 -10.91 6.61 1.12
N TRP A 38 -10.79 7.69 0.37
CA TRP A 38 -11.83 8.65 0.03
C TRP A 38 -12.04 8.68 -1.49
N LYS A 39 -13.30 8.85 -1.90
CA LYS A 39 -13.62 9.16 -3.30
C LYS A 39 -13.65 10.67 -3.49
N ASP A 40 -12.87 11.18 -4.45
CA ASP A 40 -12.79 12.61 -4.77
C ASP A 40 -13.59 12.97 -6.04
N LYS A 41 -13.85 11.98 -6.91
CA LYS A 41 -14.61 12.13 -8.16
C LYS A 41 -15.75 11.10 -8.28
N GLY A 42 -16.72 11.42 -9.13
CA GLY A 42 -17.91 10.61 -9.40
C GLY A 42 -19.16 11.09 -8.67
N SER A 43 -20.18 10.23 -8.63
CA SER A 43 -21.49 10.54 -8.02
C SER A 43 -21.46 10.60 -6.49
N TYR A 44 -20.47 9.95 -5.85
CA TYR A 44 -20.26 9.99 -4.41
C TYR A 44 -18.88 10.55 -4.11
N LYS A 45 -18.82 11.57 -3.24
CA LYS A 45 -17.59 12.12 -2.68
C LYS A 45 -17.61 11.94 -1.18
N GLY A 46 -16.51 11.41 -0.63
CA GLY A 46 -16.41 11.20 0.81
C GLY A 46 -15.66 9.93 1.21
N PRO A 47 -15.62 9.65 2.52
CA PRO A 47 -14.89 8.51 3.08
C PRO A 47 -15.54 7.20 2.65
N THR A 48 -14.72 6.22 2.30
CA THR A 48 -15.18 4.85 2.07
C THR A 48 -15.09 4.02 3.36
N LYS A 49 -15.68 2.82 3.32
CA LYS A 49 -15.51 1.83 4.40
C LYS A 49 -14.08 1.27 4.47
N LYS A 50 -13.22 1.49 3.46
CA LYS A 50 -11.84 1.01 3.45
C LYS A 50 -10.95 1.98 4.21
N GLY A 51 -10.51 1.57 5.37
CA GLY A 51 -9.63 2.36 6.24
C GLY A 51 -9.67 1.85 7.66
N VAL A 52 -8.71 2.30 8.45
CA VAL A 52 -8.57 1.96 9.85
C VAL A 52 -8.61 3.24 10.68
N ASN A 53 -9.21 3.14 11.86
CA ASN A 53 -9.23 4.20 12.85
C ASN A 53 -8.60 3.68 14.13
N ILE A 54 -7.56 4.35 14.61
CA ILE A 54 -6.72 3.89 15.71
C ILE A 54 -6.73 4.96 16.80
N PRO A 55 -6.98 4.61 18.07
CA PRO A 55 -6.81 5.55 19.17
C PRO A 55 -5.44 6.23 19.12
N LEU A 56 -5.39 7.56 19.25
CA LEU A 56 -4.16 8.33 19.01
C LEU A 56 -3.02 7.92 19.97
N ASP A 57 -3.36 7.56 21.20
CA ASP A 57 -2.44 7.02 22.22
C ASP A 57 -1.73 5.73 21.78
N ARG A 58 -2.35 4.95 20.89
CA ARG A 58 -1.79 3.71 20.35
C ARG A 58 -1.10 3.91 19.00
N ALA A 59 -1.31 5.04 18.35
CA ALA A 59 -0.82 5.30 17.00
C ALA A 59 0.65 5.76 16.96
N PHE A 60 1.25 6.09 18.10
CA PHE A 60 2.57 6.73 18.18
C PHE A 60 3.68 5.96 17.43
N ASN A 61 3.69 4.63 17.52
CA ASN A 61 4.74 3.80 16.89
C ASN A 61 4.39 3.31 15.48
N ILE A 62 3.28 3.75 14.88
CA ILE A 62 2.87 3.27 13.55
C ILE A 62 3.89 3.68 12.49
N ALA A 63 4.47 4.88 12.59
CA ALA A 63 5.43 5.38 11.62
C ALA A 63 6.66 4.45 11.51
N ASP A 64 7.23 4.05 12.64
CA ASP A 64 8.39 3.15 12.70
C ASP A 64 8.06 1.79 12.09
N VAL A 65 6.93 1.20 12.50
CA VAL A 65 6.49 -0.10 11.98
C VAL A 65 6.22 -0.05 10.48
N VAL A 66 5.61 1.02 9.99
CA VAL A 66 5.36 1.21 8.55
C VAL A 66 6.68 1.32 7.79
N SER A 67 7.64 2.09 8.29
CA SER A 67 8.96 2.23 7.68
C SER A 67 9.67 0.88 7.57
N ASP A 68 9.75 0.14 8.69
CA ASP A 68 10.39 -1.18 8.74
C ASP A 68 9.73 -2.19 7.79
N VAL A 69 8.40 -2.16 7.68
CA VAL A 69 7.64 -3.07 6.80
C VAL A 69 7.87 -2.70 5.34
N LEU A 70 7.92 -1.41 5.00
CA LEU A 70 8.16 -0.95 3.63
C LEU A 70 9.57 -1.33 3.17
N GLU A 71 10.59 -1.13 3.99
CA GLU A 71 11.97 -1.54 3.68
C GLU A 71 12.04 -3.04 3.36
N LYS A 72 11.51 -3.89 4.27
CA LYS A 72 11.44 -5.34 4.06
C LYS A 72 10.61 -5.75 2.85
N ALA A 73 9.59 -4.98 2.51
CA ALA A 73 8.77 -5.25 1.33
C ALA A 73 9.57 -5.01 0.04
N TYR A 74 10.33 -3.93 -0.04
CA TYR A 74 11.18 -3.64 -1.20
C TYR A 74 12.26 -4.71 -1.40
N GLU A 75 12.94 -5.12 -0.33
CA GLU A 75 13.95 -6.19 -0.41
C GLU A 75 13.35 -7.49 -0.97
N LYS A 76 12.19 -7.91 -0.45
CA LYS A 76 11.51 -9.13 -0.89
C LYS A 76 10.97 -9.04 -2.31
N MET A 77 10.53 -7.84 -2.74
CA MET A 77 10.09 -7.64 -4.13
C MET A 77 11.26 -7.82 -5.10
N ASP A 78 12.44 -7.28 -4.77
CA ASP A 78 13.64 -7.43 -5.60
C ASP A 78 14.11 -8.89 -5.68
N GLU A 79 14.06 -9.62 -4.58
CA GLU A 79 14.33 -11.07 -4.55
C GLU A 79 13.36 -11.84 -5.47
N HIS A 80 12.06 -11.57 -5.35
CA HIS A 80 11.04 -12.26 -6.14
C HIS A 80 11.18 -11.99 -7.64
N VAL A 81 11.57 -10.77 -8.03
CA VAL A 81 11.83 -10.42 -9.44
C VAL A 81 13.04 -11.17 -9.97
N LYS A 82 14.13 -11.29 -9.19
CA LYS A 82 15.33 -12.04 -9.59
C LYS A 82 15.04 -13.53 -9.75
N GLU A 83 14.33 -14.13 -8.80
CA GLU A 83 13.94 -15.54 -8.86
C GLU A 83 13.06 -15.82 -10.08
N ALA A 84 12.10 -14.94 -10.38
CA ALA A 84 11.25 -15.08 -11.57
C ALA A 84 12.06 -15.02 -12.87
N GLN A 85 13.03 -14.11 -12.97
CA GLN A 85 13.91 -13.98 -14.14
C GLN A 85 14.85 -15.19 -14.31
N GLU A 86 15.40 -15.71 -13.21
CA GLU A 86 16.24 -16.91 -13.26
C GLU A 86 15.47 -18.16 -13.69
N GLU A 87 14.22 -18.32 -13.23
CA GLU A 87 13.35 -19.42 -13.65
C GLU A 87 12.94 -19.32 -15.12
N GLU A 88 12.63 -18.12 -15.62
CA GLU A 88 12.41 -17.90 -17.06
C GLU A 88 13.66 -18.23 -17.88
N MET A 89 14.84 -17.75 -17.47
CA MET A 89 16.10 -18.00 -18.17
C MET A 89 16.47 -19.50 -18.19
N LYS A 90 16.24 -20.24 -17.09
CA LYS A 90 16.43 -21.70 -17.04
C LYS A 90 15.48 -22.43 -17.99
N LYS A 91 14.23 -21.99 -18.07
CA LYS A 91 13.21 -22.56 -18.96
C LYS A 91 13.57 -22.35 -20.43
N ASP A 92 14.02 -21.15 -20.77
CA ASP A 92 14.48 -20.81 -22.13
C ASP A 92 15.74 -21.61 -22.50
N LEU A 93 16.72 -21.72 -21.60
CA LEU A 93 17.92 -22.52 -21.81
C LEU A 93 17.61 -24.02 -21.99
N GLY A 94 16.66 -24.55 -21.21
CA GLY A 94 16.17 -25.91 -21.33
C GLY A 94 15.49 -26.18 -22.68
N SER A 95 14.69 -25.21 -23.16
CA SER A 95 14.05 -25.28 -24.48
C SER A 95 15.07 -25.26 -25.63
N LEU A 96 16.11 -24.43 -25.52
CA LEU A 96 17.21 -24.32 -26.48
C LEU A 96 18.04 -25.61 -26.53
N LYS A 97 18.41 -26.17 -25.38
CA LYS A 97 19.12 -27.46 -25.30
C LYS A 97 18.32 -28.59 -25.91
N LYS A 98 17.00 -28.62 -25.76
CA LYS A 98 16.13 -29.63 -26.40
C LYS A 98 16.04 -29.45 -27.91
N LYS A 99 16.04 -28.20 -28.40
CA LYS A 99 15.93 -27.87 -29.83
C LYS A 99 17.23 -28.10 -30.61
N TYR A 100 18.38 -27.82 -29.99
CA TYR A 100 19.69 -27.86 -30.65
C TYR A 100 20.61 -29.00 -30.15
N GLY A 101 20.26 -29.68 -29.06
CA GLY A 101 21.02 -30.82 -28.51
C GLY A 101 20.71 -32.17 -29.17
N SER A 102 19.85 -32.22 -30.18
CA SER A 102 19.57 -33.42 -30.98
C SER A 102 20.43 -33.43 -32.24
N HIS A 103 21.75 -33.46 -32.10
CA HIS A 103 22.67 -33.85 -33.18
C HIS A 103 23.94 -34.46 -32.55
N THR A 104 23.79 -35.65 -31.97
CA THR A 104 24.81 -36.72 -32.02
C THR A 104 24.13 -38.06 -31.78
#